data_AF-A0A0N8JUT5-F1
#
_entry.id   AF-A0A0N8JUT5-F1
#
_cell.length_a   1.000
_cell.length_b   1.000
_cell.length_c   1.000
_cell.angle_alpha   90.00
_cell.angle_beta   90.00
_cell.angle_gamma   90.00
#
_symmetry.space_group_name_H-M   'P 1'
#
loop_
_entity.id
_entity.type
_entity.pdbx_description
1 polymer ?
#
loop_
_entity_poly.entity_id
_entity_poly.type
_entity_poly.pdbx_seq_one_letter_code
_entity_poly.pdbx_strand_id
1 'polypeptide(L)'
;IGSYFGAELCAVDLDSDSYADLLLISAPMYTDAQRDSEGEVTVCAFRMRSKDMCTPQPLVGVAGMRGRFGTSLAALADLDGDGITDVAVGAPMENNGQGSVYIFSGTTSGVNPVFSQRIQGSNVQSGLRYFGQSISGSLDQSGDRLTDIAVGSRGKVLLF
;
A
#
# COMPACT_ATOMS: atom_id res chain seq x y z
N ILE A 1 -17.08 -11.22 9.10
CA ILE A 1 -16.23 -12.43 9.19
C ILE A 1 -15.78 -12.81 7.77
N GLY A 2 -14.57 -13.32 7.56
CA GLY A 2 -14.06 -13.63 6.22
C GLY A 2 -13.32 -12.50 5.50
N SER A 3 -12.99 -11.42 6.19
CA SER A 3 -12.23 -10.28 5.64
C SER A 3 -10.76 -10.58 5.38
N TYR A 4 -10.26 -11.72 5.89
CA TYR A 4 -8.85 -12.08 5.84
C TYR A 4 -7.95 -11.04 6.54
N PHE A 5 -8.42 -10.48 7.66
CA PHE A 5 -7.65 -9.51 8.46
C PHE A 5 -6.33 -10.13 8.94
N GLY A 6 -5.22 -9.43 8.69
CA GLY A 6 -3.86 -9.92 8.93
C GLY A 6 -3.30 -10.80 7.81
N ALA A 7 -3.90 -10.78 6.61
CA ALA A 7 -3.37 -11.53 5.45
C ALA A 7 -1.95 -11.10 5.08
N GLU A 8 -1.65 -9.83 5.26
CA GLU A 8 -0.33 -9.25 5.08
C GLU A 8 -0.08 -8.19 6.15
N LEU A 9 1.19 -8.03 6.49
CA LEU A 9 1.67 -7.09 7.50
C LEU A 9 2.84 -6.30 6.91
N CYS A 10 2.91 -5.02 7.24
CA CYS A 10 4.05 -4.19 6.87
C CYS A 10 4.42 -3.28 8.04
N ALA A 11 5.65 -3.41 8.55
CA ALA A 11 6.20 -2.49 9.53
C ALA A 11 6.83 -1.30 8.79
N VAL A 12 6.55 -0.09 9.25
CA VAL A 12 7.00 1.15 8.62
C VAL A 12 7.72 1.98 9.67
N ASP A 13 8.98 2.31 9.38
CA ASP A 13 9.78 3.33 10.07
C ASP A 13 9.55 4.63 9.29
N LEU A 14 8.80 5.57 9.89
CA LEU A 14 8.40 6.79 9.21
C LEU A 14 9.52 7.82 9.20
N ASP A 15 10.28 7.94 10.29
CA ASP A 15 11.28 8.99 10.48
C ASP A 15 12.73 8.52 10.28
N SER A 16 12.91 7.28 9.83
CA SER A 16 14.20 6.64 9.55
C SER A 16 15.11 6.53 10.78
N ASP A 17 14.54 6.42 11.98
CA ASP A 17 15.29 6.22 13.23
C ASP A 17 15.68 4.76 13.51
N SER A 18 15.38 3.85 12.57
CA SER A 18 15.57 2.39 12.63
C SER A 18 14.59 1.65 13.55
N TYR A 19 13.58 2.32 14.08
CA TYR A 19 12.46 1.72 14.80
C TYR A 19 11.17 1.84 13.99
N ALA A 20 10.36 0.79 13.98
CA ALA A 20 9.06 0.86 13.31
C ALA A 20 8.08 1.73 14.12
N ASP A 21 7.58 2.79 13.49
CA ASP A 21 6.52 3.65 14.03
C ASP A 21 5.13 3.09 13.78
N LEU A 22 4.94 2.40 12.66
CA LEU A 22 3.62 1.89 12.25
C LEU A 22 3.65 0.40 11.95
N LEU A 23 2.48 -0.22 12.11
CA LEU A 23 2.13 -1.51 11.54
C LEU A 23 0.90 -1.35 10.65
N LEU A 24 1.04 -1.68 9.38
CA LEU A 24 -0.07 -1.84 8.45
C LEU A 24 -0.56 -3.29 8.50
N ILE A 25 -1.86 -3.47 8.61
CA ILE A 25 -2.53 -4.76 8.69
C ILE A 25 -3.59 -4.82 7.61
N SER A 26 -3.46 -5.73 6.65
CA SER A 26 -4.40 -5.80 5.54
C SER A 26 -5.61 -6.68 5.84
N ALA A 27 -6.73 -6.36 5.20
CA ALA A 27 -7.94 -7.16 5.16
C ALA A 27 -8.48 -7.18 3.71
N PRO A 28 -7.80 -7.84 2.77
CA PRO A 28 -8.08 -7.74 1.34
C PRO A 28 -9.44 -8.27 0.92
N MET A 29 -10.14 -9.03 1.78
CA MET A 29 -11.50 -9.52 1.52
C MET A 29 -12.56 -8.78 2.37
N TYR A 30 -12.19 -7.69 3.04
CA TYR A 30 -13.14 -6.81 3.70
C TYR A 30 -14.07 -6.20 2.66
N THR A 31 -15.37 -6.14 2.93
CA THR A 31 -16.35 -5.54 2.02
C THR A 31 -17.06 -4.38 2.70
N ASP A 32 -17.03 -3.21 2.06
CA ASP A 32 -17.80 -2.04 2.47
C ASP A 32 -18.99 -1.86 1.52
N ALA A 33 -20.21 -2.08 2.04
CA ALA A 33 -21.44 -1.96 1.26
C ALA A 33 -21.81 -0.50 0.93
N GLN A 34 -21.39 0.48 1.73
CA GLN A 34 -21.67 1.90 1.47
C GLN A 34 -20.78 2.44 0.36
N ARG A 35 -19.53 1.97 0.31
CA ARG A 35 -18.55 2.35 -0.73
C ARG A 35 -18.56 1.42 -1.95
N ASP A 36 -19.30 0.32 -1.92
CA ASP A 36 -19.23 -0.78 -2.89
C ASP A 36 -17.77 -1.19 -3.20
N SER A 37 -16.98 -1.40 -2.15
CA SER A 37 -15.54 -1.62 -2.24
C SER A 37 -15.10 -2.92 -1.56
N GLU A 38 -13.98 -3.50 -2.02
CA GLU A 38 -13.37 -4.68 -1.43
C GLU A 38 -11.88 -4.46 -1.14
N GLY A 39 -11.52 -4.71 0.11
CA GLY A 39 -10.19 -4.53 0.67
C GLY A 39 -10.06 -3.27 1.51
N GLU A 40 -9.33 -3.38 2.61
CA GLU A 40 -8.97 -2.30 3.52
C GLU A 40 -7.59 -2.59 4.11
N VAL A 41 -6.84 -1.55 4.47
CA VAL A 41 -5.62 -1.67 5.27
C VAL A 41 -5.78 -0.83 6.52
N THR A 42 -5.60 -1.42 7.69
CA THR A 42 -5.58 -0.69 8.96
C THR A 42 -4.15 -0.27 9.29
N VAL A 43 -3.94 1.02 9.52
CA VAL A 43 -2.69 1.58 10.05
C VAL A 43 -2.78 1.65 11.56
N CYS A 44 -1.80 1.06 12.24
CA CYS A 44 -1.64 1.10 13.69
C CYS A 44 -0.34 1.81 14.04
N ALA A 45 -0.42 2.95 14.74
CA ALA A 45 0.78 3.65 15.23
C ALA A 45 1.24 3.11 16.59
N PHE A 46 2.53 2.78 16.70
CA PHE A 46 3.21 2.38 17.92
C PHE A 46 3.63 3.62 18.73
N ARG A 47 2.79 4.02 19.67
CA ARG A 47 3.15 5.07 20.63
C ARG A 47 3.75 4.43 21.87
N MET A 48 5.08 4.46 22.00
CA MET A 48 5.84 3.91 23.13
C MET A 48 5.41 4.39 24.53
N ARG A 49 4.51 5.39 24.64
CA ARG A 49 4.05 5.99 25.90
C ARG A 49 2.55 5.83 26.20
N SER A 50 1.75 5.21 25.34
CA SER A 50 0.32 4.97 25.61
C SER A 50 0.00 3.48 25.77
N LYS A 51 -0.95 3.19 26.67
CA LYS A 51 -1.49 1.83 26.90
C LYS A 51 -2.28 1.32 25.68
N ASP A 52 -2.76 2.24 24.85
CA ASP A 52 -3.36 1.95 23.55
C ASP A 52 -2.24 1.90 22.50
N MET A 53 -1.97 0.68 22.04
CA MET A 53 -0.88 0.33 21.11
C MET A 53 -1.25 0.55 19.63
N CYS A 54 -2.53 0.75 19.32
CA CYS A 54 -3.00 0.99 17.97
C CYS A 54 -4.19 1.95 18.00
N THR A 55 -4.01 3.14 17.43
CA THR A 55 -5.14 3.99 17.00
C THR A 55 -5.40 3.66 15.53
N PRO A 56 -6.44 2.88 15.20
CA PRO A 56 -6.63 2.38 13.85
C PRO A 56 -7.07 3.50 12.90
N GLN A 57 -6.36 3.64 11.78
CA GLN A 57 -6.74 4.49 10.66
C GLN A 57 -6.87 3.62 9.40
N PRO A 58 -8.04 3.58 8.73
CA PRO A 58 -8.20 2.80 7.51
C PRO A 58 -7.61 3.54 6.31
N LEU A 59 -6.87 2.82 5.48
CA LEU A 59 -6.58 3.17 4.09
C LEU A 59 -7.52 2.36 3.20
N VAL A 60 -8.09 3.03 2.21
CA VAL A 60 -9.03 2.45 1.26
C VAL A 60 -8.73 2.95 -0.16
N GLY A 61 -9.00 2.09 -1.14
CA GLY A 61 -8.94 2.45 -2.55
C GLY A 61 -10.12 3.30 -3.03
N VAL A 62 -10.23 3.44 -4.34
CA VAL A 62 -11.34 4.14 -5.01
C VAL A 62 -12.67 3.43 -4.72
N ALA A 63 -13.73 4.20 -4.44
CA ALA A 63 -15.07 3.65 -4.23
C ALA A 63 -15.61 2.97 -5.50
N GLY A 64 -16.48 1.96 -5.35
CA GLY A 64 -17.02 1.16 -6.45
C GLY A 64 -16.04 0.13 -7.02
N MET A 65 -14.91 -0.10 -6.35
CA MET A 65 -13.88 -1.04 -6.79
C MET A 65 -13.76 -2.23 -5.85
N ARG A 66 -14.10 -3.42 -6.36
CA ARG A 66 -13.91 -4.69 -5.67
C ARG A 66 -12.53 -5.26 -5.98
N GLY A 67 -11.51 -4.51 -5.54
CA GLY A 67 -10.13 -4.64 -6.00
C GLY A 67 -9.23 -5.57 -5.21
N ARG A 68 -9.71 -6.06 -4.05
CA ARG A 68 -8.87 -6.66 -3.02
C ARG A 68 -7.72 -5.75 -2.61
N PHE A 69 -8.06 -4.49 -2.33
CA PHE A 69 -7.10 -3.51 -1.83
C PHE A 69 -6.43 -4.03 -0.55
N GLY A 70 -5.10 -3.91 -0.46
CA GLY A 70 -4.32 -4.52 0.61
C GLY A 70 -3.91 -5.97 0.35
N THR A 71 -3.87 -6.41 -0.91
CA THR A 71 -3.33 -7.75 -1.25
C THR A 71 -1.80 -7.80 -1.17
N SER A 72 -1.16 -6.67 -1.48
CA SER A 72 0.28 -6.46 -1.27
C SER A 72 0.51 -5.12 -0.56
N LEU A 73 1.55 -5.04 0.27
CA LEU A 73 1.97 -3.87 1.05
C LEU A 73 3.48 -3.70 0.90
N ALA A 74 3.94 -2.46 0.80
CA ALA A 74 5.37 -2.16 0.92
C ALA A 74 5.57 -0.82 1.63
N ALA A 75 6.49 -0.80 2.61
CA ALA A 75 7.17 0.41 3.00
C ALA A 75 8.15 0.76 1.88
N LEU A 76 8.09 1.99 1.42
CA LEU A 76 8.97 2.50 0.39
C LEU A 76 10.11 3.27 1.06
N ALA A 77 10.82 4.08 0.30
CA ALA A 77 11.51 5.23 0.88
C ALA A 77 10.60 6.47 0.79
N ASP A 78 11.16 7.61 1.17
CA ASP A 78 10.60 8.93 0.84
C ASP A 78 10.63 9.16 -0.68
N LEU A 79 9.47 9.17 -1.33
CA LEU A 79 9.35 9.36 -2.78
C LEU A 79 9.15 10.82 -3.17
N ASP A 80 8.59 11.65 -2.27
CA ASP A 80 8.27 13.06 -2.56
C ASP A 80 9.30 14.06 -2.00
N GLY A 81 10.29 13.57 -1.24
CA GLY A 81 11.44 14.31 -0.76
C GLY A 81 11.19 15.08 0.54
N ASP A 82 10.14 14.73 1.29
CA ASP A 82 9.77 15.41 2.54
C ASP A 82 10.48 14.87 3.79
N GLY A 83 11.25 13.79 3.62
CA GLY A 83 12.01 13.09 4.66
C GLY A 83 11.21 12.03 5.41
N ILE A 84 10.01 11.65 4.96
CA ILE A 84 9.13 10.68 5.61
C ILE A 84 8.89 9.49 4.68
N THR A 85 8.93 8.28 5.23
CA THR A 85 8.68 7.06 4.47
C THR A 85 7.25 7.00 3.92
N ASP A 86 7.13 6.69 2.63
CA ASP A 86 5.86 6.44 1.96
C ASP A 86 5.46 4.96 1.97
N VAL A 87 4.20 4.68 1.64
CA VAL A 87 3.69 3.30 1.56
C VAL A 87 2.98 3.01 0.25
N ALA A 88 3.19 1.82 -0.28
CA ALA A 88 2.45 1.29 -1.42
C ALA A 88 1.44 0.23 -1.00
N VAL A 89 0.28 0.23 -1.66
CA VAL A 89 -0.76 -0.78 -1.48
C VAL A 89 -1.24 -1.32 -2.82
N GLY A 90 -1.22 -2.64 -2.97
CA GLY A 90 -1.70 -3.34 -4.16
C GLY A 90 -3.18 -3.69 -4.12
N ALA A 91 -3.84 -3.56 -5.27
CA ALA A 91 -5.23 -3.95 -5.50
C ALA A 91 -5.35 -4.73 -6.84
N PRO A 92 -4.84 -5.96 -6.92
CA PRO A 92 -4.67 -6.69 -8.17
C PRO A 92 -5.97 -7.09 -8.87
N MET A 93 -7.11 -7.06 -8.17
CA MET A 93 -8.41 -7.40 -8.76
C MET A 93 -9.15 -6.19 -9.35
N GLU A 94 -8.63 -4.96 -9.18
CA GLU A 94 -9.26 -3.77 -9.76
C GLU A 94 -9.33 -3.81 -11.29
N ASN A 95 -10.29 -3.07 -11.84
CA ASN A 95 -10.48 -2.90 -13.28
C ASN A 95 -10.57 -4.26 -14.00
N ASN A 96 -11.43 -5.17 -13.51
CA ASN A 96 -11.58 -6.54 -14.04
C ASN A 96 -10.28 -7.37 -13.96
N GLY A 97 -9.51 -7.22 -12.88
CA GLY A 97 -8.27 -7.94 -12.64
C GLY A 97 -7.10 -7.50 -13.50
N GLN A 98 -7.14 -6.28 -14.05
CA GLN A 98 -5.94 -5.63 -14.61
C GLN A 98 -5.00 -5.23 -13.46
N GLY A 99 -5.58 -4.78 -12.34
CA GLY A 99 -4.88 -4.43 -11.12
C GLY A 99 -4.42 -2.97 -11.07
N SER A 100 -4.15 -2.52 -9.85
CA SER A 100 -3.63 -1.18 -9.56
C SER A 100 -2.66 -1.23 -8.37
N VAL A 101 -1.80 -0.23 -8.29
CA VAL A 101 -1.01 0.10 -7.09
C VAL A 101 -1.36 1.52 -6.65
N TYR A 102 -1.46 1.72 -5.35
CA TYR A 102 -1.71 3.00 -4.71
C TYR A 102 -0.48 3.42 -3.93
N ILE A 103 -0.11 4.69 -3.98
CA ILE A 103 0.94 5.29 -3.16
C ILE A 103 0.25 6.23 -2.16
N PHE A 104 0.59 6.10 -0.89
CA PHE A 104 0.14 6.99 0.17
C PHE A 104 1.35 7.64 0.80
N SER A 105 1.33 8.97 0.88
CA SER A 105 2.42 9.70 1.49
C SER A 105 2.44 9.49 3.01
N GLY A 106 3.66 9.38 3.55
CA GLY A 106 3.90 9.44 4.98
C GLY A 106 3.48 10.79 5.58
N THR A 107 3.32 10.83 6.90
CA THR A 107 3.18 12.08 7.66
C THR A 107 3.87 11.92 9.01
N THR A 108 4.15 13.03 9.70
CA THR A 108 4.79 13.00 11.04
C THR A 108 4.01 12.26 12.12
N SER A 109 2.79 11.79 11.84
CA SER A 109 1.93 11.13 12.82
C SER A 109 1.25 9.86 12.31
N GLY A 110 1.59 9.39 11.09
CA GLY A 110 0.90 8.28 10.44
C GLY A 110 1.01 8.34 8.92
N VAL A 111 -0.02 7.86 8.23
CA VAL A 111 -0.11 7.88 6.76
C VAL A 111 -1.25 8.79 6.34
N ASN A 112 -1.09 9.55 5.27
CA ASN A 112 -2.19 10.32 4.70
C ASN A 112 -3.29 9.34 4.23
N PRO A 113 -4.55 9.43 4.69
CA PRO A 113 -5.60 8.48 4.30
C PRO A 113 -6.02 8.60 2.83
N VAL A 114 -5.62 9.68 2.14
CA VAL A 114 -5.84 9.87 0.72
C VAL A 114 -4.55 9.53 -0.02
N PHE A 115 -4.63 8.60 -0.97
CA PHE A 115 -3.48 8.25 -1.81
C PHE A 115 -3.01 9.46 -2.63
N SER A 116 -1.71 9.66 -2.74
CA SER A 116 -1.08 10.69 -3.58
C SER A 116 -1.08 10.27 -5.05
N GLN A 117 -1.01 8.96 -5.32
CA GLN A 117 -0.99 8.42 -6.67
C GLN A 117 -1.71 7.07 -6.76
N ARG A 118 -2.32 6.82 -7.93
CA ARG A 118 -2.85 5.51 -8.33
C ARG A 118 -2.30 5.14 -9.70
N ILE A 119 -1.57 4.03 -9.77
CA ILE A 119 -0.97 3.49 -10.98
C ILE A 119 -1.81 2.29 -11.43
N GLN A 120 -2.58 2.46 -12.50
CA GLN A 120 -3.39 1.38 -13.08
C GLN A 120 -2.53 0.54 -14.01
N GLY A 121 -2.61 -0.80 -13.92
CA GLY A 121 -1.88 -1.69 -14.81
C GLY A 121 -2.16 -1.42 -16.29
N SER A 122 -3.39 -1.01 -16.63
CA SER A 122 -3.78 -0.61 -17.98
C SER A 122 -3.00 0.57 -18.55
N ASN A 123 -2.57 1.49 -17.69
CA ASN A 123 -1.84 2.69 -18.08
C ASN A 123 -0.33 2.42 -18.19
N VAL A 124 0.16 1.34 -17.57
CA VAL A 124 1.55 0.92 -17.66
C VAL A 124 1.79 0.11 -18.93
N GLN A 125 1.02 -0.96 -19.11
CA GLN A 125 1.14 -1.82 -20.28
C GLN A 125 -0.19 -2.53 -20.56
N SER A 126 -0.58 -2.55 -21.84
CA SER A 126 -1.78 -3.29 -22.25
C SER A 126 -1.65 -4.79 -21.96
N GLY A 127 -2.75 -5.38 -21.51
CA GLY A 127 -2.82 -6.82 -21.22
C GLY A 127 -2.23 -7.27 -19.89
N LEU A 128 -1.75 -6.36 -19.03
CA LEU A 128 -1.39 -6.72 -17.65
C LEU A 128 -2.59 -7.28 -16.90
N ARG A 129 -2.31 -8.26 -16.04
CA ARG A 129 -3.28 -8.91 -15.16
C ARG A 129 -2.69 -9.06 -13.78
N TYR A 130 -3.49 -8.81 -12.76
CA TYR A 130 -3.09 -8.87 -11.35
C TYR A 130 -1.88 -7.97 -11.05
N PHE A 131 -1.77 -6.82 -11.73
CA PHE A 131 -0.75 -5.82 -11.42
C PHE A 131 -0.93 -5.32 -9.98
N GLY A 132 0.15 -5.30 -9.20
CA GLY A 132 0.08 -5.02 -7.76
C GLY A 132 -0.21 -6.25 -6.90
N GLN A 133 0.00 -7.47 -7.41
CA GLN A 133 -0.11 -8.69 -6.58
C GLN A 133 1.07 -8.86 -5.60
N SER A 134 2.19 -8.19 -5.86
CA SER A 134 3.37 -8.10 -4.99
C SER A 134 4.10 -6.80 -5.26
N ILE A 135 4.65 -6.16 -4.24
CA ILE A 135 5.36 -4.87 -4.36
C ILE A 135 6.62 -4.93 -3.50
N SER A 136 7.70 -4.30 -3.98
CA SER A 136 8.92 -4.04 -3.21
C SER A 136 9.51 -2.70 -3.69
N GLY A 137 9.96 -1.83 -2.79
CA GLY A 137 10.45 -0.51 -3.17
C GLY A 137 11.44 0.08 -2.18
N SER A 138 12.47 -0.68 -1.83
CA SER A 138 13.47 -0.26 -0.84
C SER A 138 14.88 -0.05 -1.43
N LEU A 139 15.02 -0.03 -2.75
CA LEU A 139 16.32 0.16 -3.40
C LEU A 139 16.23 1.08 -4.63
N ASP A 140 17.26 1.91 -4.80
CA ASP A 140 17.62 2.54 -6.07
C ASP A 140 18.31 1.48 -6.96
N GLN A 141 17.63 1.05 -8.01
CA GLN A 141 18.14 0.12 -9.02
C GLN A 141 18.65 0.83 -10.28
N SER A 142 18.12 2.02 -10.58
CA SER A 142 18.44 2.81 -11.77
C SER A 142 19.75 3.61 -11.61
N GLY A 143 20.18 3.84 -10.37
CA GLY A 143 21.38 4.59 -9.99
C GLY A 143 21.17 6.11 -10.00
N ASP A 144 19.93 6.58 -10.03
CA ASP A 144 19.60 8.01 -10.05
C ASP A 144 19.39 8.63 -8.66
N ARG A 145 19.53 7.80 -7.60
CA ARG A 145 19.34 8.12 -6.18
C ARG A 145 17.89 8.37 -5.78
N LEU A 146 16.94 8.05 -6.65
CA LEU A 146 15.53 7.93 -6.30
C LEU A 146 15.24 6.46 -6.00
N THR A 147 14.18 6.23 -5.23
CA THR A 147 13.77 4.87 -4.91
C THR A 147 12.93 4.31 -6.03
N ASP A 148 13.35 3.14 -6.55
CA ASP A 148 12.60 2.43 -7.57
C ASP A 148 11.62 1.44 -6.93
N ILE A 149 10.52 1.19 -7.63
CA ILE A 149 9.46 0.28 -7.17
C ILE A 149 9.35 -0.90 -8.14
N ALA A 150 9.55 -2.11 -7.63
CA ALA A 150 9.26 -3.34 -8.34
C ALA A 150 7.82 -3.81 -8.05
N VAL A 151 7.01 -3.99 -9.10
CA VAL A 151 5.62 -4.44 -9.01
C VAL A 151 5.42 -5.73 -9.80
N GLY A 152 4.91 -6.75 -9.11
CA GLY A 152 4.53 -8.02 -9.71
C GLY A 152 3.18 -7.97 -10.43
N SER A 153 3.08 -8.77 -11.49
CA SER A 153 1.85 -9.05 -12.23
C SER A 153 1.89 -10.50 -12.75
N ARG A 154 0.79 -10.99 -13.32
CA ARG A 154 0.74 -12.34 -13.88
C ARG A 154 1.75 -12.49 -15.03
N GLY A 155 2.84 -13.20 -14.76
CA GLY A 155 3.87 -13.52 -15.74
C GLY A 155 4.86 -12.39 -16.05
N LYS A 156 4.82 -11.26 -15.31
CA LYS A 156 5.78 -10.16 -15.47
C LYS A 156 6.06 -9.47 -14.13
N VAL A 157 7.27 -8.93 -14.00
CA VAL A 157 7.64 -7.94 -12.98
C VAL A 157 8.01 -6.66 -13.71
N LEU A 158 7.52 -5.53 -13.21
CA LEU A 158 7.77 -4.20 -13.77
C LEU A 158 8.55 -3.40 -12.73
N LEU A 159 9.58 -2.70 -13.18
CA LEU A 159 10.36 -1.77 -12.37
C LEU A 159 9.96 -0.35 -12.80
N PHE A 160 9.64 0.49 -11.83
CA PHE A 160 9.29 1.89 -12.00
C PHE A 160 10.31 2.77 -11.32
#